data_AF-A0A1W1XLD5-F1
#
_entry.id   AF-A0A1W1XLD5-F1
#
_cell.length_a   1.000
_cell.length_b   1.000
_cell.length_c   1.000
_cell.angle_alpha   90.00
_cell.angle_beta   90.00
_cell.angle_gamma   90.00
#
_symmetry.space_group_name_H-M   'P 1'
#
loop_
_entity.id
_entity.type
_entity.pdbx_description
1 polymer ?
#
loop_
_entity_poly.entity_id
_entity_poly.type
_entity_poly.pdbx_seq_one_letter_code
_entity_poly.pdbx_strand_id
1 'polypeptide(L)' 'MTEAVKQLISTTRALMEYMDQEFVFDKMGDAGCGGVDPYRSETFDELIRAVQAALKEVDGASCE' A
#
# COMPACT_ATOMS: atom_id res chain seq x y z
N MET A 1 -20.56 7.86 4.03
CA MET A 1 -19.22 7.46 3.54
C MET A 1 -19.21 7.70 2.03
N THR A 2 -18.33 8.56 1.54
CA THR A 2 -18.20 8.85 0.10
C THR A 2 -17.54 7.68 -0.63
N GLU A 3 -17.69 7.60 -1.96
CA GLU A 3 -17.02 6.56 -2.76
C GLU A 3 -15.50 6.65 -2.65
N ALA A 4 -14.93 7.86 -2.58
CA ALA A 4 -13.49 8.07 -2.35
C ALA A 4 -13.03 7.46 -1.01
N VAL A 5 -13.79 7.64 0.07
CA VAL A 5 -13.46 7.03 1.38
C VAL A 5 -13.64 5.52 1.36
N LYS A 6 -14.64 4.98 0.65
CA LYS A 6 -14.79 3.53 0.46
C LYS A 6 -13.60 2.93 -0.31
N GLN A 7 -13.17 3.61 -1.37
CA GLN A 7 -12.03 3.20 -2.18
C GLN A 7 -10.74 3.20 -1.37
N LEU A 8 -10.50 4.25 -0.56
CA LEU A 8 -9.35 4.31 0.34
C LEU A 8 -9.36 3.17 1.36
N ILE A 9 -10.51 2.88 1.97
CA ILE A 9 -10.63 1.76 2.93
C ILE A 9 -10.34 0.43 2.23
N SER A 10 -10.87 0.22 1.03
CA SER A 10 -10.70 -1.00 0.24
C SER A 10 -9.23 -1.23 -0.15
N THR A 11 -8.58 -0.24 -0.75
CA THR A 11 -7.18 -0.35 -1.19
C THR A 11 -6.23 -0.49 0.00
N THR A 12 -6.52 0.18 1.12
CA THR A 12 -5.74 0.03 2.36
C THR A 12 -5.87 -1.37 2.94
N ARG A 13 -7.07 -1.97 2.94
CA ARG A 13 -7.26 -3.36 3.39
C ARG A 13 -6.48 -4.33 2.52
N ALA A 14 -6.54 -4.19 1.20
CA ALA A 14 -5.79 -5.04 0.29
C ALA A 14 -4.27 -4.95 0.52
N LEU A 15 -3.74 -3.74 0.77
CA LEU A 15 -2.33 -3.55 1.12
C LEU A 15 -1.97 -4.24 2.46
N MET A 16 -2.81 -4.10 3.48
CA MET A 16 -2.59 -4.73 4.79
C MET A 16 -2.63 -6.25 4.71
N GLU A 17 -3.61 -6.83 3.99
CA GLU A 17 -3.71 -8.27 3.78
C GLU A 17 -2.48 -8.82 3.04
N TYR A 18 -2.00 -8.11 2.03
CA TYR A 18 -0.77 -8.47 1.33
C TYR A 18 0.46 -8.44 2.25
N MET A 19 0.60 -7.39 3.06
CA MET A 19 1.70 -7.27 4.03
C MET A 19 1.72 -8.43 5.03
N ASP A 20 0.55 -8.86 5.50
CA ASP A 20 0.38 -9.98 6.44
C ASP A 20 0.69 -11.34 5.77
N GLN A 21 0.16 -11.57 4.57
CA GLN A 21 0.37 -12.84 3.85
C GLN A 21 1.81 -13.04 3.38
N GLU A 22 2.45 -11.99 2.89
CA GLU A 22 3.77 -12.09 2.28
C GLU A 22 4.91 -11.84 3.26
N PHE A 23 4.61 -11.61 4.54
CA PHE A 23 5.57 -11.32 5.60
C PHE A 23 6.60 -10.28 5.16
N VAL A 24 6.13 -9.22 4.49
CA VAL A 24 6.98 -8.28 3.72
C VAL A 24 8.11 -7.71 4.57
N PHE A 25 7.86 -7.44 5.85
CA PHE A 25 8.86 -6.87 6.77
C PHE A 25 9.79 -7.89 7.40
N ASP A 26 9.39 -9.16 7.50
CA ASP A 26 10.30 -10.21 7.98
C ASP A 26 11.38 -10.49 6.93
N LYS A 27 11.02 -10.40 5.64
CA LYS A 27 11.96 -10.55 4.51
C LYS A 27 12.97 -9.39 4.39
N MET A 28 12.66 -8.21 4.92
CA MET A 28 13.64 -7.11 4.98
C MET A 28 14.82 -7.40 5.91
N GLY A 29 14.65 -8.25 6.92
CA GLY A 29 15.75 -8.68 7.79
C GLY A 29 16.85 -9.42 7.03
N ASP A 30 16.49 -10.08 5.93
CA ASP A 30 17.40 -10.82 5.05
C ASP A 30 18.05 -9.95 3.95
N ALA A 31 17.63 -8.69 3.79
CA ALA A 31 18.11 -7.78 2.74
C ALA A 31 19.57 -7.30 2.93
N GLY A 32 20.20 -7.66 4.06
CA GLY A 32 21.59 -7.32 4.36
C GLY A 32 21.86 -5.81 4.40
N CYS A 33 23.15 -5.42 4.39
CA CYS A 33 23.59 -4.02 4.49
C CYS A 33 23.26 -3.15 3.25
N GLY A 34 22.60 -3.71 2.22
CA GLY A 34 22.27 -3.00 0.98
C GLY A 34 20.99 -2.19 1.07
N GLY A 35 20.10 -2.47 2.04
CA GLY A 35 18.84 -1.75 2.24
C GLY A 35 17.84 -1.84 1.07
N VAL A 36 18.15 -2.62 0.04
CA VAL A 36 17.24 -2.92 -1.07
C VAL A 36 16.62 -4.27 -0.75
N ASP A 37 15.32 -4.26 -0.49
CA ASP A 37 14.54 -5.48 -0.33
C ASP A 37 14.42 -6.20 -1.69
N PRO A 38 15.15 -7.30 -1.93
CA PRO A 38 15.07 -8.02 -3.19
C PRO A 38 13.75 -8.78 -3.34
N TYR A 39 12.95 -8.88 -2.27
CA TYR A 39 11.66 -9.55 -2.23
C TYR A 39 10.49 -8.59 -2.45
N ARG A 40 10.77 -7.30 -2.65
CA ARG A 40 9.74 -6.32 -2.97
C ARG A 40 9.11 -6.68 -4.32
N SER A 41 7.85 -7.09 -4.28
CA SER A 41 7.10 -7.50 -5.45
C SER A 41 6.50 -6.31 -6.21
N GLU A 42 6.27 -6.49 -7.50
CA GLU A 42 5.50 -5.53 -8.32
C GLU A 42 4.09 -5.33 -7.76
N THR A 43 3.47 -6.39 -7.22
CA THR A 43 2.16 -6.33 -6.56
C THR A 43 2.15 -5.41 -5.34
N PHE A 44 3.20 -5.43 -4.52
CA PHE A 44 3.33 -4.53 -3.39
C PHE A 44 3.40 -3.06 -3.84
N ASP A 45 4.14 -2.78 -4.92
CA ASP A 45 4.23 -1.45 -5.50
C ASP A 45 2.91 -0.95 -6.07
N GLU A 46 2.17 -1.82 -6.74
CA GLU A 46 0.85 -1.51 -7.27
C GLU A 46 -0.15 -1.17 -6.15
N LEU A 47 -0.13 -1.94 -5.05
CA LEU A 47 -0.98 -1.69 -3.88
C LEU A 47 -0.64 -0.34 -3.22
N ILE A 48 0.64 0.01 -3.09
CA ILE A 48 1.06 1.33 -2.58
C ILE A 48 0.54 2.44 -3.49
N ARG A 49 0.69 2.31 -4.82
CA ARG A 49 0.20 3.30 -5.78
C ARG A 49 -1.32 3.44 -5.72
N ALA A 50 -2.05 2.34 -5.55
CA ALA A 50 -3.51 2.35 -5.43
C ALA A 50 -3.98 3.10 -4.18
N VAL A 51 -3.30 2.90 -3.03
CA VAL A 51 -3.59 3.65 -1.80
C VAL A 51 -3.28 5.14 -1.98
N GLN A 52 -2.15 5.48 -2.59
CA GLN A 52 -1.77 6.88 -2.86
C GLN A 52 -2.76 7.59 -3.79
N ALA A 53 -3.28 6.91 -4.80
CA ALA A 53 -4.30 7.45 -5.70
C ALA A 53 -5.61 7.70 -4.92
N ALA A 54 -6.07 6.73 -4.13
CA ALA A 54 -7.28 6.86 -3.32
C ALA A 54 -7.16 7.97 -2.26
N LEU A 55 -5.98 8.17 -1.66
CA LEU A 55 -5.72 9.29 -0.76
C LEU A 55 -5.88 10.65 -1.45
N LYS A 56 -5.30 10.80 -2.65
CA LYS A 56 -5.43 12.04 -3.44
C LYS A 56 -6.88 12.36 -3.79
N GLU A 57 -7.69 11.34 -4.08
CA GLU A 57 -9.13 11.52 -4.34
C GLU A 57 -9.88 12.00 -3.09
N VAL A 58 -9.54 11.47 -1.91
CA VAL A 58 -10.10 11.95 -0.63
C VAL A 58 -9.65 13.37 -0.32
N ASP A 59 -8.37 13.69 -0.49
CA ASP A 59 -7.81 15.02 -0.24
C ASP A 59 -8.38 16.05 -1.22
N GLY A 60 -8.53 15.69 -2.51
CA GLY A 60 -9.15 16.52 -3.53
C GLY A 60 -10.63 16.80 -3.25
N ALA A 61 -11.36 15.81 -2.73
CA ALA A 61 -12.76 15.97 -2.32
C ALA A 61 -12.95 16.78 -1.02
N SER A 62 -11.87 17.07 -0.27
CA SER A 62 -11.91 17.91 0.94
C SER A 62 -11.75 19.41 0.67
N CYS A 63 -11.39 19.77 -0.57
CA CYS A 63 -11.19 21.15 -1.03
C CYS A 63 -12.41 21.75 -1.77
N GLU A 64 -13.55 21.05 -1.82
CA GLU A 64 -14.83 21.51 -2.39
C GLU A 64 -15.91 21.74 -1.33
#